data_AF-A0A7S3G4C8-F1
#
_entry.id   AF-A0A7S3G4C8-F1
#
_cell.length_a   1.000
_cell.length_b   1.000
_cell.length_c   1.000
_cell.angle_alpha   90.00
_cell.angle_beta   90.00
_cell.angle_gamma   90.00
#
_symmetry.space_group_name_H-M   'P 1'
#
loop_
_entity.id
_entity.type
_entity.pdbx_description
1 polymer ?
#
loop_
_entity_poly.entity_id
_entity_poly.type
_entity_poly.pdbx_seq_one_letter_code
_entity_poly.pdbx_strand_id
1 'polypeptide(L)'
;VDKKKAVQLYSQAAEKGYAVAIFNLANCYMNGNGVEVDKKKAVQLYSQAADKGLALAINSLGACYGKGDGVEKDEEKAIDMYKKAADLGYATALDNLKELGIAYTPCPPKQEQQ
;
A
#
# COMPACT_ATOMS: atom_id res chain seq x y z
N VAL A 1 -17.66 -13.21 10.62
CA VAL A 1 -17.65 -12.11 9.63
C VAL A 1 -17.73 -12.72 8.25
N ASP A 2 -18.72 -12.34 7.44
CA ASP A 2 -18.83 -12.80 6.05
C ASP A 2 -17.79 -12.05 5.19
N LYS A 3 -16.74 -12.75 4.78
CA LYS A 3 -15.64 -12.19 4.01
C LYS A 3 -16.09 -11.68 2.64
N LYS A 4 -17.08 -12.32 1.99
CA LYS A 4 -17.61 -11.88 0.69
C LYS A 4 -18.39 -10.57 0.85
N LYS A 5 -19.18 -10.45 1.91
CA LYS A 5 -19.88 -9.20 2.23
C LYS A 5 -18.91 -8.05 2.53
N ALA A 6 -17.79 -8.32 3.20
CA ALA A 6 -16.76 -7.31 3.45
C ALA A 6 -16.15 -6.79 2.13
N VAL A 7 -15.82 -7.69 1.19
CA VAL A 7 -15.33 -7.30 -0.14
C VAL A 7 -16.35 -6.41 -0.85
N GLN A 8 -17.63 -6.78 -0.84
CA GLN A 8 -18.68 -5.97 -1.49
C GLN A 8 -18.74 -4.54 -0.92
N LEU A 9 -18.67 -4.39 0.41
CA LEU A 9 -18.65 -3.09 1.07
C LEU A 9 -17.39 -2.29 0.73
N TYR A 10 -16.22 -2.94 0.70
CA TYR A 10 -14.98 -2.29 0.29
C TYR A 10 -15.02 -1.87 -1.18
N SER A 11 -15.58 -2.67 -2.08
CA SER A 11 -15.77 -2.30 -3.49
C SER A 11 -16.67 -1.07 -3.61
N GLN A 12 -17.83 -1.05 -2.95
CA GLN A 12 -18.74 0.11 -2.99
C GLN A 12 -18.10 1.40 -2.46
N ALA A 13 -17.27 1.30 -1.41
CA ALA A 13 -16.53 2.45 -0.90
C ALA A 13 -15.32 2.82 -1.78
N ALA A 14 -14.66 1.84 -2.40
CA ALA A 14 -13.57 2.06 -3.35
C ALA A 14 -14.08 2.79 -4.61
N GLU A 15 -15.28 2.45 -5.11
CA GLU A 15 -15.96 3.15 -6.20
C GLU A 15 -16.24 4.63 -5.86
N LYS A 16 -16.47 4.93 -4.58
CA LYS A 16 -16.61 6.30 -4.08
C LYS A 16 -15.27 7.01 -3.85
N GLY A 17 -14.15 6.35 -4.14
CA GLY A 17 -12.81 6.92 -4.07
C GLY A 17 -12.19 6.94 -2.67
N TYR A 18 -12.76 6.23 -1.68
CA TYR A 18 -12.19 6.16 -0.33
C TYR A 18 -10.87 5.37 -0.33
N ALA A 19 -9.74 6.04 -0.12
CA ALA A 19 -8.40 5.43 -0.20
C ALA A 19 -8.24 4.21 0.73
N VAL A 20 -8.76 4.28 1.96
CA VAL A 20 -8.72 3.16 2.92
C VAL A 20 -9.54 1.97 2.44
N ALA A 21 -10.67 2.19 1.77
CA ALA A 21 -11.48 1.12 1.21
C ALA A 21 -10.78 0.46 0.02
N ILE A 22 -10.17 1.25 -0.86
CA ILE A 22 -9.32 0.75 -1.96
C ILE A 22 -8.19 -0.12 -1.41
N PHE A 23 -7.50 0.34 -0.37
CA PHE A 23 -6.45 -0.42 0.31
C PHE A 23 -6.95 -1.73 0.93
N ASN A 24 -8.11 -1.71 1.58
CA ASN A 24 -8.68 -2.93 2.14
C ASN A 24 -9.14 -3.92 1.06
N LEU A 25 -9.66 -3.42 -0.07
CA LEU A 25 -9.96 -4.25 -1.22
C LEU A 25 -8.69 -4.86 -1.83
N ALA A 26 -7.59 -4.11 -1.88
CA ALA A 26 -6.28 -4.63 -2.28
C ALA A 26 -5.82 -5.77 -1.35
N ASN A 27 -5.94 -5.59 -0.03
CA ASN A 27 -5.64 -6.64 0.95
C ASN A 27 -6.51 -7.89 0.76
N CYS A 28 -7.77 -7.73 0.36
CA CYS A 28 -8.65 -8.84 0.03
C CYS A 28 -8.14 -9.65 -1.17
N TYR A 29 -7.75 -8.98 -2.26
CA TYR A 29 -7.18 -9.63 -3.43
C TYR A 29 -5.77 -10.22 -3.19
N MET A 30 -4.95 -9.57 -2.36
CA MET A 30 -3.61 -10.07 -2.03
C MET A 30 -3.67 -11.38 -1.23
N ASN A 31 -4.61 -11.47 -0.27
CA ASN A 31 -4.69 -12.59 0.68
C ASN A 31 -5.80 -13.61 0.36
N GLY A 32 -6.61 -13.37 -0.68
CA GLY A 32 -7.76 -14.22 -1.00
C GLY A 32 -8.90 -14.15 0.04
N ASN A 33 -9.06 -12.99 0.69
CA ASN A 33 -10.06 -12.82 1.75
C ASN A 33 -11.42 -12.47 1.15
N GLY A 34 -12.24 -13.50 0.89
CA GLY A 34 -13.59 -13.32 0.34
C GLY A 34 -13.63 -13.13 -1.18
N VAL A 35 -12.48 -13.18 -1.83
CA VAL A 35 -12.26 -13.17 -3.28
C VAL A 35 -11.15 -14.16 -3.63
N GLU A 36 -11.06 -14.55 -4.89
CA GLU A 36 -9.89 -15.26 -5.40
C GLU A 36 -8.64 -14.37 -5.28
N VAL A 37 -7.50 -15.00 -5.03
CA VAL A 37 -6.21 -14.30 -4.95
C VAL A 37 -5.87 -13.74 -6.32
N ASP A 38 -5.70 -12.43 -6.40
CA ASP A 38 -5.21 -11.73 -7.58
C ASP A 38 -4.22 -10.66 -7.16
N LYS A 39 -2.94 -11.05 -7.09
CA LYS A 39 -1.86 -10.16 -6.65
C LYS A 39 -1.66 -9.00 -7.62
N LYS A 40 -1.86 -9.20 -8.93
CA LYS A 40 -1.72 -8.12 -9.93
C LYS A 40 -2.78 -7.05 -9.70
N LYS A 41 -4.03 -7.45 -9.49
CA LYS A 41 -5.13 -6.54 -9.16
C LYS A 41 -4.92 -5.88 -7.79
N ALA A 42 -4.40 -6.61 -6.80
CA ALA A 42 -4.06 -6.03 -5.51
C ALA A 42 -3.03 -4.90 -5.64
N VAL A 43 -1.96 -5.09 -6.43
CA VAL A 43 -0.96 -4.05 -6.66
C VAL A 43 -1.58 -2.84 -7.37
N GLN A 44 -2.41 -3.03 -8.38
CA GLN A 44 -3.12 -1.92 -9.03
C GLN A 44 -3.97 -1.10 -8.05
N LEU A 45 -4.67 -1.77 -7.13
CA LEU A 45 -5.46 -1.10 -6.10
C LEU A 45 -4.57 -0.40 -5.06
N TYR A 46 -3.45 -1.00 -4.65
CA TYR A 46 -2.49 -0.31 -3.80
C TYR A 46 -1.93 0.95 -4.48
N SER A 47 -1.63 0.91 -5.79
CA SER A 47 -1.24 2.09 -6.57
C SER A 47 -2.31 3.18 -6.52
N GLN A 48 -3.57 2.83 -6.77
CA GLN A 48 -4.67 3.80 -6.68
C GLN A 48 -4.83 4.43 -5.29
N ALA A 49 -4.65 3.64 -4.22
CA ALA A 49 -4.70 4.16 -2.85
C ALA A 49 -3.47 5.01 -2.52
N ALA A 50 -2.30 4.65 -3.05
CA ALA A 50 -1.05 5.40 -2.92
C ALA A 50 -1.11 6.76 -3.65
N ASP A 51 -1.72 6.83 -4.83
CA ASP A 51 -1.97 8.07 -5.58
C ASP A 51 -2.88 9.03 -4.80
N LYS A 52 -3.69 8.50 -3.88
CA LYS A 52 -4.53 9.29 -2.94
C LYS A 52 -3.81 9.67 -1.66
N GLY A 53 -2.49 9.48 -1.58
CA GLY A 53 -1.66 9.85 -0.43
C GLY A 53 -1.75 8.88 0.76
N LEU A 54 -2.33 7.69 0.59
CA LEU A 54 -2.41 6.73 1.69
C LEU A 54 -1.05 6.07 1.93
N ALA A 55 -0.34 6.50 2.98
CA ALA A 55 0.99 5.99 3.31
C ALA A 55 1.04 4.46 3.54
N LEU A 56 -0.04 3.88 4.09
CA LEU A 56 -0.21 2.43 4.22
C LEU A 56 -0.10 1.72 2.87
N ALA A 57 -0.76 2.26 1.84
CA ALA A 57 -0.75 1.67 0.51
C ALA A 57 0.61 1.82 -0.18
N ILE A 58 1.26 2.98 0.00
CA ILE A 58 2.63 3.22 -0.50
C ILE A 58 3.59 2.19 0.12
N ASN A 59 3.54 1.99 1.43
CA ASN A 59 4.36 0.97 2.09
C ASN A 59 4.04 -0.45 1.59
N SER A 60 2.77 -0.79 1.39
CA SER A 60 2.38 -2.09 0.82
C SER A 60 2.89 -2.28 -0.61
N LEU A 61 2.93 -1.24 -1.45
CA LEU A 61 3.59 -1.31 -2.77
C LEU A 61 5.08 -1.60 -2.63
N GLY A 62 5.75 -0.95 -1.68
CA GLY A 62 7.16 -1.22 -1.38
C GLY A 62 7.39 -2.70 -1.05
N ALA A 63 6.52 -3.28 -0.22
CA ALA A 63 6.57 -4.71 0.09
C ALA A 63 6.29 -5.59 -1.14
N CYS A 64 5.37 -5.20 -2.02
CA CYS A 64 5.09 -5.94 -3.25
C CYS A 64 6.30 -5.96 -4.19
N TYR A 65 6.96 -4.82 -4.39
CA TYR A 65 8.19 -4.73 -5.19
C TYR A 65 9.35 -5.50 -4.55
N GLY A 66 9.51 -5.45 -3.23
CA GLY A 66 10.58 -6.19 -2.55
C GLY A 66 10.41 -7.72 -2.62
N LYS A 67 9.17 -8.20 -2.69
CA LYS A 67 8.86 -9.65 -2.73
C LYS A 67 8.58 -10.17 -4.15
N GLY A 68 8.30 -9.30 -5.11
CA GLY A 68 7.77 -9.69 -6.42
C GLY A 68 6.31 -10.17 -6.37
N ASP A 69 5.52 -9.66 -5.43
CA ASP A 69 4.13 -10.08 -5.22
C ASP A 69 3.19 -9.31 -6.16
N GLY A 70 2.84 -9.92 -7.29
CA GLY A 70 1.94 -9.32 -8.28
C GLY A 70 2.60 -8.28 -9.18
N VAL A 71 3.89 -8.00 -8.97
CA VAL A 71 4.77 -7.17 -9.80
C VAL A 71 6.13 -7.84 -9.92
N GLU A 72 6.93 -7.43 -10.90
CA GLU A 72 8.34 -7.82 -10.96
C GLU A 72 9.06 -7.35 -9.69
N LYS A 73 9.93 -8.21 -9.15
CA LYS A 73 10.74 -7.87 -7.98
C LYS A 73 11.69 -6.73 -8.35
N ASP A 74 11.65 -5.66 -7.56
CA ASP A 74 12.46 -4.46 -7.78
C ASP A 74 12.80 -3.83 -6.43
N GLU A 75 14.02 -4.07 -5.96
CA GLU A 75 14.45 -3.61 -4.63
C GLU A 75 14.62 -2.09 -4.58
N GLU A 76 15.04 -1.45 -5.67
CA GLU A 76 15.18 0.00 -5.73
C GLU A 76 13.81 0.69 -5.64
N LYS A 77 12.81 0.19 -6.39
CA LYS A 77 11.42 0.68 -6.24
C LYS A 77 10.85 0.40 -4.86
N ALA A 78 11.18 -0.73 -4.24
CA ALA A 78 10.74 -1.01 -2.88
C ALA A 78 11.25 0.05 -1.89
N ILE A 79 12.53 0.37 -1.97
CA ILE A 79 13.18 1.38 -1.14
C ILE A 79 12.57 2.77 -1.39
N ASP A 80 12.34 3.14 -2.66
CA ASP A 80 11.71 4.42 -3.01
C ASP A 80 10.32 4.56 -2.39
N MET A 81 9.49 3.52 -2.50
CA MET A 81 8.17 3.51 -1.87
C MET A 81 8.26 3.61 -0.35
N TYR A 82 9.18 2.90 0.31
CA TYR A 82 9.32 3.01 1.77
C TYR A 82 9.78 4.42 2.21
N LYS A 83 10.71 5.04 1.49
CA LYS A 83 11.12 6.44 1.76
C LYS A 83 9.92 7.38 1.65
N LYS A 84 9.14 7.25 0.57
CA LYS A 84 7.93 8.06 0.35
C LYS A 84 6.88 7.85 1.46
N ALA A 85 6.67 6.62 1.91
CA ALA A 85 5.75 6.34 3.03
C ALA A 85 6.28 6.92 4.35
N ALA A 86 7.60 6.87 4.59
CA ALA A 86 8.24 7.45 5.75
C ALA A 86 8.13 8.98 5.78
N ASP A 87 8.28 9.65 4.62
CA ASP A 87 8.06 11.10 4.45
C ASP A 87 6.61 11.53 4.78
N LEU A 88 5.65 10.62 4.59
CA LEU A 88 4.25 10.81 4.99
C LEU A 88 3.99 10.44 6.45
N GLY A 89 5.03 10.18 7.24
CA GLY A 89 4.95 9.89 8.67
C GLY A 89 4.61 8.42 9.00
N TYR A 90 4.70 7.50 8.05
CA TYR A 90 4.42 6.09 8.32
C TYR A 90 5.62 5.38 8.95
N ALA A 91 5.58 5.23 10.28
CA ALA A 91 6.69 4.69 11.06
C ALA A 91 7.15 3.29 10.61
N THR A 92 6.23 2.40 10.22
CA THR A 92 6.60 1.06 9.76
C THR A 92 7.46 1.09 8.49
N ALA A 93 7.37 2.13 7.66
CA ALA A 93 8.25 2.25 6.51
C ALA A 93 9.71 2.52 6.90
N LEU A 94 9.94 3.23 8.02
CA LEU A 94 11.28 3.41 8.58
C LEU A 94 11.83 2.10 9.13
N ASP A 95 10.99 1.29 9.79
CA ASP A 95 11.39 -0.04 10.25
C ASP A 95 11.82 -0.91 9.07
N ASN A 96 11.03 -0.93 7.99
CA ASN A 96 11.38 -1.66 6.76
C ASN A 96 12.70 -1.18 6.15
N LEU A 97 12.95 0.13 6.11
CA LEU A 97 14.23 0.68 5.63
C LEU A 97 15.40 0.27 6.52
N LYS A 98 15.20 0.29 7.84
CA LYS A 98 16.22 -0.12 8.81
C LYS A 98 16.54 -1.61 8.70
N GLU A 99 15.54 -2.46 8.48
CA GLU A 99 15.73 -3.90 8.22
C GLU A 99 16.55 -4.16 6.95
N LEU A 100 16.44 -3.27 5.96
CA LEU A 100 17.27 -3.27 4.75
C LEU A 100 18.65 -2.63 4.95
N GLY A 101 19.00 -2.20 6.17
CA GLY A 101 20.27 -1.53 6.47
C GLY A 101 20.36 -0.08 5.98
N ILE A 102 19.22 0.53 5.66
CA ILE A 102 19.14 1.89 5.12
C ILE A 102 18.77 2.85 6.24
N ALA A 103 19.74 3.66 6.67
CA ALA A 103 19.45 4.79 7.53
C ALA A 103 18.73 5.88 6.72
N TYR A 104 17.51 6.22 7.12
CA TYR A 104 16.73 7.26 6.45
C TYR A 104 16.10 8.20 7.47
N THR A 105 16.25 9.50 7.23
CA THR A 105 15.56 10.56 7.96
C THR A 105 14.43 11.09 7.08
N PRO A 106 13.16 10.92 7.47
CA PRO A 106 12.05 11.45 6.71
C PRO A 106 12.20 12.95 6.47
N CYS A 107 11.90 13.37 5.24
CA CYS A 107 11.65 14.76 4.96
C CYS A 107 10.40 15.18 5.76
N PRO A 108 10.42 16.31 6.48
CA PRO A 108 9.23 16.79 7.15
C PRO A 108 8.09 16.93 6.14
N PRO A 109 6.87 16.48 6.48
CA PRO A 109 5.75 16.57 5.55
C PRO A 109 5.61 18.03 5.14
N LYS A 110 5.61 18.27 3.82
CA LYS A 110 5.26 19.59 3.29
C LYS A 110 3.87 19.86 3.84
N GLN A 111 3.74 20.90 4.68
CA GLN A 111 2.44 21.37 5.12
C GLN A 111 1.69 21.82 3.86
N GLU A 112 0.93 20.91 3.25
CA GLU A 112 -0.05 21.28 2.25
C GLU A 112 -1.12 22.08 2.99
N GLN A 113 -1.08 23.38 2.73
CA GLN A 113 -2.02 24.38 3.23
C GLN A 113 -3.43 23.90 2.93
N GLN A 114 -4.25 23.74 3.97
CA GLN A 114 -5.71 23.68 3.86
C GLN A 114 -6.25 25.07 3.53
#